data_AF-A0A9X0P8V8-F1
#
_entry.id   AF-A0A9X0P8V8-F1
#
_cell.length_a   1.000
_cell.length_b   1.000
_cell.length_c   1.000
_cell.angle_alpha   90.00
_cell.angle_beta   90.00
_cell.angle_gamma   90.00
#
_symmetry.space_group_name_H-M   'P 1'
#
loop_
_entity.id
_entity.type
_entity.pdbx_description
1 polymer ?
#
loop_
_entity_poly.entity_id
_entity_poly.type
_entity_poly.pdbx_seq_one_letter_code
_entity_poly.pdbx_strand_id
1 'polypeptide(L)'
;MTQFGPIEIGLIAAIVIAALFFILFLVALKSKKKAKESYASQYQSKQDQLTHEHEEELEKVRIEKKKADTQHKEEYETMLSSKNREIDALKLFSKNSSEYVTDMRLLGIRERLVKEKRIRPEDMHIMANIFLPTNDLEDITRMSHLVLTRTGLYIIDSELLKGHVYQGVSQNQFSENPMLEQVFKTLDLDPSTPQMVVLDQQDGEQNALSIKDYTQQIKQIEQVATQLQRQLDLKYTPTTILYFNPKREGDVTISSFTTQGTTKVLVGPEQLNEFFNKFVFHGRIQYDVNALQSIMDEIESFN
;
A
#
# COMPACT_ATOMS: atom_id res chain seq x y z
N MET A 1 96.16 3.57 -71.93
CA MET A 1 95.80 3.03 -70.60
C MET A 1 96.38 4.00 -69.58
N THR A 2 95.54 4.84 -68.97
CA THR A 2 95.97 5.88 -68.04
C THR A 2 96.39 5.25 -66.70
N GLN A 3 97.68 5.32 -66.38
CA GLN A 3 98.25 4.97 -65.08
C GLN A 3 98.05 6.14 -64.13
N PHE A 4 97.23 5.97 -63.10
CA PHE A 4 97.05 6.95 -62.03
C PHE A 4 98.27 6.97 -61.11
N GLY A 5 98.71 8.16 -60.70
CA GLY A 5 99.84 8.35 -59.78
C GLY A 5 99.47 8.02 -58.33
N PRO A 6 100.45 7.75 -57.45
CA PRO A 6 100.22 7.35 -56.06
C PRO A 6 99.42 8.37 -55.22
N ILE A 7 99.43 9.66 -55.58
CA ILE A 7 98.67 10.73 -54.92
C ILE A 7 97.19 10.70 -55.31
N GLU A 8 96.86 10.37 -56.56
CA GLU A 8 95.48 10.31 -57.08
C GLU A 8 94.73 9.10 -56.51
N ILE A 9 95.42 7.97 -56.35
CA ILE A 9 94.89 6.76 -55.70
C ILE A 9 94.58 7.02 -54.22
N GLY A 10 95.44 7.78 -53.52
CA GLY A 10 95.20 8.20 -52.14
C GLY A 10 93.99 9.12 -51.98
N LEU A 11 93.77 10.04 -52.94
CA LEU A 11 92.64 10.96 -52.92
C LEU A 11 91.30 10.23 -53.18
N ILE A 12 91.28 9.30 -54.13
CA ILE A 12 90.11 8.46 -54.42
C ILE A 12 89.78 7.57 -53.20
N ALA A 13 90.79 6.98 -52.55
CA ALA A 13 90.59 6.19 -51.34
C ALA A 13 90.00 7.03 -50.19
N ALA A 14 90.47 8.27 -50.01
CA ALA A 14 89.94 9.18 -48.99
C ALA A 14 88.47 9.57 -49.27
N ILE A 15 88.10 9.81 -50.53
CA ILE A 15 86.71 10.11 -50.93
C ILE A 15 85.80 8.91 -50.68
N VAL A 16 86.25 7.69 -51.01
CA VAL A 16 85.48 6.46 -50.77
C VAL A 16 85.28 6.23 -49.26
N ILE A 17 86.31 6.45 -48.44
CA ILE A 17 86.20 6.36 -46.98
C ILE A 17 85.24 7.42 -46.43
N ALA A 18 85.34 8.67 -46.89
CA ALA A 18 84.42 9.74 -46.48
C ALA A 18 82.97 9.44 -46.88
N ALA A 19 82.73 8.89 -48.08
CA ALA A 19 81.41 8.45 -48.52
C ALA A 19 80.87 7.30 -47.66
N LEU A 20 81.71 6.33 -47.27
CA LEU A 20 81.35 5.26 -46.34
C LEU A 20 80.95 5.80 -44.97
N PHE A 21 81.72 6.73 -44.41
CA PHE A 21 81.38 7.40 -43.15
C PHE A 21 80.07 8.20 -43.25
N PHE A 22 79.84 8.87 -44.37
CA PHE A 22 78.61 9.62 -44.60
C PHE A 22 77.38 8.70 -44.69
N ILE A 23 77.51 7.56 -45.37
CA ILE A 23 76.45 6.53 -45.42
C ILE A 23 76.16 5.98 -44.02
N LEU A 24 77.20 5.64 -43.24
CA LEU A 24 77.04 5.18 -41.86
C LEU A 24 76.37 6.23 -40.97
N PHE A 25 76.71 7.51 -41.15
CA PHE A 25 76.10 8.63 -40.43
C PHE A 25 74.60 8.78 -40.76
N LEU A 26 74.23 8.68 -42.04
CA LEU A 26 72.82 8.71 -42.46
C LEU A 26 72.02 7.53 -41.90
N VAL A 27 72.62 6.33 -41.86
CA VAL A 27 71.99 5.14 -41.26
C VAL A 27 71.79 5.33 -39.75
N ALA A 28 72.78 5.89 -39.05
CA ALA A 28 72.69 6.19 -37.62
C ALA A 28 71.63 7.27 -37.30
N LEU A 29 71.45 8.27 -38.15
CA LEU A 29 70.39 9.27 -37.99
C LEU A 29 68.99 8.67 -38.19
N LYS A 30 68.82 7.84 -39.23
CA LYS A 30 67.56 7.13 -39.46
C LYS A 30 67.24 6.15 -38.34
N SER A 31 68.24 5.44 -37.80
CA SER A 31 68.04 4.51 -36.69
C SER A 31 67.64 5.24 -35.40
N LYS A 32 68.27 6.39 -35.09
CA LYS A 32 67.86 7.24 -33.95
C LYS A 32 66.44 7.77 -34.08
N LYS A 33 66.04 8.21 -35.28
CA LYS A 33 64.67 8.68 -35.54
C LYS A 33 63.65 7.56 -35.33
N LYS A 34 63.90 6.38 -35.90
CA LYS A 34 63.04 5.20 -35.77
C LYS A 34 62.95 4.70 -34.32
N ALA A 35 64.06 4.74 -33.57
CA ALA A 35 64.05 4.41 -32.15
C ALA A 35 63.17 5.40 -31.36
N LYS A 36 63.32 6.71 -31.60
CA LYS A 36 62.50 7.73 -30.92
C LYS A 36 61.00 7.58 -31.23
N GLU A 37 60.64 7.31 -32.47
CA GLU A 37 59.25 7.05 -32.87
C GLU A 37 58.70 5.76 -32.22
N SER A 38 59.52 4.70 -32.15
CA SER A 38 59.14 3.45 -31.47
C SER A 38 58.98 3.62 -29.95
N TYR A 39 59.80 4.45 -29.31
CA TYR A 39 59.61 4.76 -27.89
C TYR A 39 58.34 5.57 -27.69
N ALA A 40 58.10 6.60 -28.51
CA ALA A 40 56.89 7.41 -28.41
C ALA A 40 55.61 6.58 -28.61
N SER A 41 55.59 5.67 -29.58
CA SER A 41 54.43 4.79 -29.80
C SER A 41 54.23 3.77 -28.67
N GLN A 42 55.30 3.24 -28.08
CA GLN A 42 55.21 2.35 -26.92
C GLN A 42 54.70 3.09 -25.68
N TYR A 43 55.15 4.34 -25.45
CA TYR A 43 54.63 5.17 -24.36
C TYR A 43 53.16 5.48 -24.54
N GLN A 44 52.74 5.85 -25.76
CA GLN A 44 51.36 6.16 -26.07
C GLN A 44 50.46 4.91 -25.92
N SER A 45 50.87 3.78 -26.49
CA SER A 45 50.14 2.51 -26.34
C SER A 45 50.02 2.08 -24.88
N LYS A 46 51.05 2.29 -24.07
CA LYS A 46 51.01 1.96 -22.64
C LYS A 46 50.08 2.90 -21.88
N GLN A 47 50.02 4.18 -22.26
CA GLN A 47 49.14 5.15 -21.66
C GLN A 47 47.67 4.88 -22.02
N ASP A 48 47.40 4.56 -23.29
CA ASP A 48 46.06 4.18 -23.77
C ASP A 48 45.56 2.90 -23.06
N GLN A 49 46.45 1.91 -22.87
CA GLN A 49 46.13 0.69 -22.14
C GLN A 49 45.81 0.97 -20.67
N LEU A 50 46.62 1.79 -19.99
CA LEU A 50 46.38 2.21 -18.60
C LEU A 50 45.05 2.95 -18.44
N THR A 51 44.71 3.85 -19.37
CA THR A 51 43.42 4.55 -19.35
C THR A 51 42.25 3.60 -19.58
N HIS A 52 42.40 2.65 -20.50
CA HIS A 52 41.34 1.69 -20.79
C HIS A 52 41.11 0.73 -19.62
N GLU A 53 42.18 0.21 -18.99
CA GLU A 53 42.10 -0.63 -17.79
C GLU A 53 41.42 0.12 -16.62
N HIS A 54 41.75 1.40 -16.45
CA HIS A 54 41.12 2.24 -15.42
C HIS A 54 39.62 2.50 -15.68
N GLU A 55 39.25 2.75 -16.94
CA GLU A 55 37.84 2.91 -17.33
C GLU A 55 37.04 1.62 -17.12
N GLU A 56 37.61 0.47 -17.47
CA GLU A 56 36.98 -0.84 -17.26
C GLU A 56 36.79 -1.15 -15.76
N GLU A 57 37.76 -0.81 -14.92
CA GLU A 57 37.68 -0.98 -13.47
C GLU A 57 36.60 -0.07 -12.86
N LEU A 58 36.53 1.20 -13.29
CA LEU A 58 35.47 2.13 -12.88
C LEU A 58 34.08 1.64 -13.28
N GLU A 59 33.93 1.05 -14.47
CA GLU A 59 32.66 0.51 -14.93
C GLU A 59 32.26 -0.75 -14.13
N LYS A 60 33.21 -1.64 -13.81
CA LYS A 60 32.98 -2.78 -12.91
C LYS A 60 32.49 -2.34 -11.53
N VAL A 61 33.18 -1.37 -10.92
CA VAL A 61 32.78 -0.82 -9.61
C VAL A 61 31.39 -0.20 -9.67
N ARG A 62 31.04 0.49 -10.77
CA ARG A 62 29.70 1.07 -10.96
C ARG A 62 28.62 0.00 -11.08
N ILE A 63 28.88 -1.08 -11.82
CA ILE A 63 27.95 -2.20 -11.98
C ILE A 63 27.75 -2.92 -10.64
N GLU A 64 28.83 -3.19 -9.90
CA GLU A 64 28.77 -3.82 -8.59
C GLU A 64 27.98 -2.97 -7.58
N LYS A 65 28.24 -1.66 -7.53
CA LYS A 65 27.49 -0.73 -6.69
C LYS A 65 25.99 -0.74 -7.03
N LYS A 66 25.64 -0.67 -8.32
CA LYS A 66 24.24 -0.70 -8.76
C LYS A 66 23.55 -2.02 -8.41
N LYS A 67 24.27 -3.14 -8.48
CA LYS A 67 23.77 -4.45 -8.09
C LYS A 67 23.53 -4.53 -6.57
N ALA A 68 24.48 -4.05 -5.76
CA ALA A 68 24.33 -3.98 -4.31
C ALA A 68 23.16 -3.07 -3.90
N ASP A 69 23.03 -1.90 -4.52
CA ASP A 69 21.92 -0.98 -4.26
C ASP A 69 20.55 -1.61 -4.59
N THR A 70 20.48 -2.38 -5.67
CA THR A 70 19.24 -3.10 -6.07
C THR A 70 18.92 -4.22 -5.09
N GLN A 71 19.92 -5.03 -4.70
CA GLN A 71 19.76 -6.10 -3.72
C GLN A 71 19.32 -5.57 -2.37
N HIS A 72 19.94 -4.50 -1.86
CA HIS A 72 19.53 -3.88 -0.61
C HIS A 72 18.11 -3.33 -0.66
N LYS A 73 17.68 -2.79 -1.81
CA LYS A 73 16.30 -2.33 -2.00
C LYS A 73 15.30 -3.50 -1.96
N GLU A 74 15.60 -4.59 -2.67
CA GLU A 74 14.76 -5.80 -2.67
C GLU A 74 14.70 -6.46 -1.29
N GLU A 75 15.83 -6.55 -0.58
CA GLU A 75 15.90 -7.05 0.80
C GLU A 75 15.08 -6.18 1.75
N TYR A 76 15.17 -4.85 1.61
CA TYR A 76 14.41 -3.90 2.42
C TYR A 76 12.90 -4.00 2.15
N GLU A 77 12.48 -4.08 0.89
CA GLU A 77 11.07 -4.29 0.51
C GLU A 77 10.54 -5.64 1.02
N THR A 78 11.35 -6.70 0.96
CA THR A 78 10.99 -8.02 1.48
C THR A 78 10.89 -8.02 3.00
N MET A 79 11.81 -7.34 3.69
CA MET A 79 11.79 -7.18 5.14
C MET A 79 10.58 -6.38 5.59
N LEU A 80 10.24 -5.28 4.92
CA LEU A 80 9.03 -4.50 5.16
C LEU A 80 7.77 -5.35 4.98
N SER A 81 7.69 -6.12 3.88
CA SER A 81 6.58 -7.04 3.64
C SER A 81 6.45 -8.09 4.74
N SER A 82 7.58 -8.67 5.19
CA SER A 82 7.60 -9.62 6.30
C SER A 82 7.19 -8.99 7.63
N LYS A 83 7.66 -7.78 7.93
CA LYS A 83 7.31 -7.04 9.15
C LYS A 83 5.85 -6.62 9.16
N ASN A 84 5.30 -6.21 8.01
CA ASN A 84 3.87 -5.94 7.87
C ASN A 84 3.04 -7.20 8.11
N ARG A 85 3.44 -8.35 7.54
CA ARG A 85 2.78 -9.63 7.82
C ARG A 85 2.87 -10.04 9.29
N GLU A 86 4.00 -9.76 9.94
CA GLU A 86 4.18 -10.01 11.38
C GLU A 86 3.28 -9.09 12.22
N ILE A 87 3.14 -7.82 11.87
CA ILE A 87 2.20 -6.88 12.47
C ILE A 87 0.75 -7.35 12.24
N ASP A 88 0.41 -7.80 11.04
CA ASP A 88 -0.91 -8.34 10.71
C ASP A 88 -1.21 -9.63 11.49
N ALA A 89 -0.20 -10.49 11.69
CA ALA A 89 -0.27 -11.68 12.53
C ALA A 89 -0.37 -11.36 14.04
N LEU A 90 0.26 -10.28 14.50
CA LEU A 90 0.12 -9.80 15.89
C LEU A 90 -1.25 -9.15 16.13
N LYS A 91 -1.82 -8.47 15.13
CA LYS A 91 -3.23 -8.01 15.13
C LYS A 91 -4.23 -9.17 15.20
N LEU A 92 -3.88 -10.34 14.64
CA LEU A 92 -4.69 -11.57 14.67
C LEU A 92 -4.95 -12.12 16.08
N PHE A 93 -4.06 -11.86 17.05
CA PHE A 93 -4.21 -12.33 18.44
C PHE A 93 -5.03 -11.41 19.36
N SER A 94 -5.35 -10.18 18.90
CA SER A 94 -6.07 -9.17 19.70
C SER A 94 -7.45 -8.80 19.12
N LYS A 95 -7.84 -9.31 17.95
CA LYS A 95 -9.03 -8.89 17.20
C LYS A 95 -10.21 -9.86 17.36
N ASN A 96 -11.43 -9.31 17.44
CA ASN A 96 -12.64 -10.00 17.00
C ASN A 96 -12.43 -10.38 15.51
N SER A 97 -12.65 -11.64 15.15
CA SER A 97 -12.36 -12.15 13.80
C SER A 97 -13.12 -11.40 12.71
N SER A 98 -14.32 -10.87 13.01
CA SER A 98 -15.06 -10.00 12.09
C SER A 98 -14.32 -8.70 11.79
N GLU A 99 -13.80 -8.04 12.82
CA GLU A 99 -13.11 -6.76 12.69
C GLU A 99 -11.85 -6.89 11.82
N TYR A 100 -11.10 -7.98 11.99
CA TYR A 100 -9.95 -8.26 11.14
C TYR A 100 -10.34 -8.38 9.66
N VAL A 101 -11.39 -9.15 9.39
CA VAL A 101 -11.87 -9.36 8.02
C VAL A 101 -12.34 -8.03 7.42
N THR A 102 -13.01 -7.19 8.19
CA THR A 102 -13.40 -5.83 7.79
C THR A 102 -12.18 -4.97 7.45
N ASP A 103 -11.18 -4.92 8.31
CA ASP A 103 -9.94 -4.15 8.12
C ASP A 103 -9.26 -4.52 6.78
N MET A 104 -9.08 -5.83 6.54
CA MET A 104 -8.50 -6.33 5.29
C MET A 104 -9.33 -5.97 4.07
N ARG A 105 -10.66 -6.02 4.16
CA ARG A 105 -11.55 -5.62 3.06
C ARG A 105 -11.44 -4.13 2.77
N LEU A 106 -11.43 -3.28 3.80
CA LEU A 106 -11.31 -1.83 3.66
C LEU A 106 -9.97 -1.44 3.05
N LEU A 107 -8.87 -2.05 3.50
CA LEU A 107 -7.54 -1.85 2.93
C LEU A 107 -7.51 -2.28 1.46
N GLY A 108 -8.05 -3.45 1.13
CA GLY A 108 -8.15 -3.92 -0.26
C GLY A 108 -8.97 -3.00 -1.14
N ILE A 109 -10.08 -2.43 -0.62
CA ILE A 109 -10.85 -1.39 -1.31
C ILE A 109 -9.97 -0.17 -1.57
N ARG A 110 -9.32 0.38 -0.54
CA ARG A 110 -8.44 1.56 -0.66
C ARG A 110 -7.33 1.34 -1.68
N GLU A 111 -6.57 0.25 -1.56
CA GLU A 111 -5.45 -0.08 -2.46
C GLU A 111 -5.90 -0.18 -3.91
N ARG A 112 -7.02 -0.88 -4.16
CA ARG A 112 -7.60 -1.00 -5.50
C ARG A 112 -7.94 0.38 -6.08
N LEU A 113 -8.54 1.25 -5.28
CA LEU A 113 -8.94 2.59 -5.73
C LEU A 113 -7.75 3.52 -6.00
N VAL A 114 -6.70 3.43 -5.18
CA VAL A 114 -5.43 4.13 -5.40
C VAL A 114 -4.78 3.64 -6.70
N LYS A 115 -4.74 2.31 -6.90
CA LYS A 115 -4.19 1.70 -8.12
C LYS A 115 -4.97 2.10 -9.37
N GLU A 116 -6.29 2.17 -9.28
CA GLU A 116 -7.19 2.65 -10.33
C GLU A 116 -7.13 4.19 -10.53
N LYS A 117 -6.31 4.91 -9.74
CA LYS A 117 -6.18 6.39 -9.74
C LYS A 117 -7.50 7.12 -9.50
N ARG A 118 -8.43 6.47 -8.80
CA ARG A 118 -9.73 7.06 -8.44
C ARG A 118 -9.63 7.93 -7.20
N ILE A 119 -8.69 7.61 -6.32
CA ILE A 119 -8.31 8.41 -5.16
C ILE A 119 -6.80 8.47 -5.04
N ARG A 120 -6.29 9.48 -4.32
CA ARG A 120 -4.91 9.49 -3.86
C ARG A 120 -4.83 8.82 -2.48
N PRO A 121 -3.65 8.32 -2.06
CA PRO A 121 -3.49 7.68 -0.76
C PRO A 121 -3.98 8.51 0.44
N GLU A 122 -3.86 9.84 0.35
CA GLU A 122 -4.28 10.82 1.35
C GLU A 122 -5.78 11.16 1.33
N ASP A 123 -6.55 10.67 0.37
CA ASP A 123 -7.98 10.96 0.27
C ASP A 123 -8.85 9.98 1.10
N MET A 124 -8.24 8.91 1.65
CA MET A 124 -8.91 7.89 2.47
C MET A 124 -7.98 7.32 3.55
N HIS A 125 -8.38 7.45 4.81
CA HIS A 125 -7.72 6.86 5.97
C HIS A 125 -8.64 5.83 6.63
N ILE A 126 -8.07 4.72 7.10
CA ILE A 126 -8.77 3.66 7.80
C ILE A 126 -8.11 3.53 9.17
N MET A 127 -8.88 3.80 10.21
CA MET A 127 -8.47 3.66 11.60
C MET A 127 -9.29 2.54 12.22
N ALA A 128 -8.67 1.70 13.04
CA ALA A 128 -9.31 0.58 13.71
C ALA A 128 -9.06 0.65 15.21
N ASN A 129 -9.98 0.10 16.00
CA ASN A 129 -9.87 0.02 17.46
C ASN A 129 -9.64 1.39 18.13
N ILE A 130 -10.54 2.33 17.84
CA ILE A 130 -10.50 3.68 18.42
C ILE A 130 -11.21 3.66 19.76
N PHE A 131 -10.54 4.18 20.78
CA PHE A 131 -11.10 4.44 22.09
C PHE A 131 -11.45 5.91 22.20
N LEU A 132 -12.73 6.21 22.43
CA LEU A 132 -13.19 7.56 22.69
C LEU A 132 -13.27 7.76 24.20
N PRO A 133 -12.59 8.78 24.76
CA PRO A 133 -12.70 9.10 26.18
C PRO A 133 -14.12 9.61 26.40
N THR A 134 -14.87 9.01 27.32
CA THR A 134 -16.12 9.64 27.75
C THR A 134 -15.82 10.65 28.88
N ASN A 135 -16.81 11.48 29.21
CA ASN A 135 -16.67 12.47 30.29
C ASN A 135 -16.43 11.82 31.66
N ASP A 136 -16.73 10.53 31.81
CA ASP A 136 -16.42 9.74 33.00
C ASP A 136 -15.23 8.81 32.71
N LEU A 137 -14.19 8.89 33.55
CA LEU A 137 -12.96 8.10 33.45
C LEU A 137 -13.18 6.57 33.54
N GLU A 138 -14.40 6.13 33.85
CA GLU A 138 -14.77 4.71 34.00
C GLU A 138 -15.40 4.09 32.75
N ASP A 139 -15.89 4.90 31.79
CA ASP A 139 -16.52 4.39 30.56
C ASP A 139 -15.70 4.78 29.33
N ILE A 140 -14.98 3.83 28.74
CA ILE A 140 -14.30 4.03 27.45
C ILE A 140 -15.16 3.41 26.35
N THR A 141 -15.59 4.23 25.40
CA THR A 141 -16.37 3.74 24.26
C THR A 141 -15.41 3.28 23.16
N ARG A 142 -15.42 1.98 22.86
CA ARG A 142 -14.64 1.40 21.76
C ARG A 142 -15.42 1.45 20.44
N MET A 143 -14.73 1.84 19.39
CA MET A 143 -15.20 1.80 18.01
C MET A 143 -14.34 0.83 17.20
N SER A 144 -15.01 -0.08 16.49
CA SER A 144 -14.39 -1.09 15.65
C SER A 144 -13.55 -0.46 14.53
N HIS A 145 -14.17 0.36 13.66
CA HIS A 145 -13.46 1.09 12.61
C HIS A 145 -14.03 2.49 12.38
N LEU A 146 -13.14 3.42 12.03
CA LEU A 146 -13.46 4.72 11.46
C LEU A 146 -12.77 4.87 10.12
N VAL A 147 -13.56 5.13 9.08
CA VAL A 147 -13.05 5.41 7.74
C VAL A 147 -13.23 6.90 7.46
N LEU A 148 -12.12 7.59 7.28
CA LEU A 148 -12.08 9.02 6.97
C LEU A 148 -11.94 9.18 5.47
N THR A 149 -12.86 9.89 4.83
CA THR A 149 -12.79 10.20 3.40
C THR A 149 -13.15 11.65 3.13
N ARG A 150 -12.81 12.13 1.94
CA ARG A 150 -13.16 13.50 1.53
C ARG A 150 -14.67 13.76 1.45
N THR A 151 -15.49 12.73 1.36
CA THR A 151 -16.96 12.85 1.22
C THR A 151 -17.71 12.58 2.52
N GLY A 152 -17.03 12.09 3.55
CA GLY A 152 -17.65 11.85 4.86
C GLY A 152 -16.76 11.01 5.78
N LEU A 153 -17.18 10.91 7.04
CA LEU A 153 -16.63 9.98 7.99
C LEU A 153 -17.60 8.81 8.18
N TYR A 154 -17.08 7.59 8.28
CA TYR A 154 -17.89 6.38 8.38
C TYR A 154 -17.46 5.54 9.58
N ILE A 155 -18.38 5.32 10.52
CA ILE A 155 -18.17 4.41 11.63
C ILE A 155 -18.67 3.04 11.20
N ILE A 156 -17.82 2.02 11.26
CA ILE A 156 -18.18 0.66 10.86
C ILE A 156 -18.04 -0.25 12.07
N ASP A 157 -19.18 -0.78 12.50
CA ASP A 157 -19.22 -1.90 13.43
C ASP A 157 -19.50 -3.18 12.66
N SER A 158 -18.79 -4.27 13.01
CA SER A 158 -18.77 -5.46 12.15
C SER A 158 -18.93 -6.76 12.88
N GLU A 159 -19.78 -7.63 12.36
CA GLU A 159 -20.11 -8.94 12.95
C GLU A 159 -19.94 -10.08 11.95
N LEU A 160 -19.48 -11.24 12.43
CA LEU A 160 -19.48 -12.47 11.63
C LEU A 160 -20.87 -13.08 11.67
N LEU A 161 -21.43 -13.39 10.50
CA LEU A 161 -22.76 -13.94 10.37
C LEU A 161 -22.78 -15.10 9.38
N LYS A 162 -23.61 -16.10 9.71
CA LYS A 162 -24.14 -17.05 8.75
C LYS A 162 -25.64 -17.16 8.96
N GLY A 163 -26.41 -16.58 8.06
CA GLY A 163 -27.87 -16.54 8.13
C GLY A 163 -28.48 -15.33 7.45
N HIS A 164 -29.48 -14.75 8.09
CA HIS A 164 -30.33 -13.74 7.46
C HIS A 164 -30.56 -12.54 8.37
N VAL A 165 -30.43 -11.34 7.81
CA VAL A 165 -30.72 -10.07 8.48
C VAL A 165 -32.09 -9.57 8.04
N TYR A 166 -33.01 -9.41 8.99
CA TYR A 166 -34.27 -8.71 8.76
C TYR A 166 -34.17 -7.31 9.36
N GLN A 167 -34.15 -6.30 8.51
CA GLN A 167 -34.01 -4.91 8.92
C GLN A 167 -35.38 -4.20 8.88
N GLY A 168 -35.77 -3.60 10.01
CA GLY A 168 -36.95 -2.75 10.09
C GLY A 168 -38.27 -3.53 10.12
N VAL A 169 -38.27 -4.72 10.73
CA VAL A 169 -39.48 -5.53 10.90
C VAL A 169 -40.40 -4.85 11.91
N SER A 170 -41.69 -4.78 11.60
CA SER A 170 -42.76 -4.48 12.55
C SER A 170 -43.97 -5.38 12.26
N GLN A 171 -45.08 -5.15 12.98
CA GLN A 171 -46.33 -5.88 12.78
C GLN A 171 -46.82 -5.89 11.32
N ASN A 172 -46.42 -4.89 10.52
CA ASN A 172 -46.79 -4.77 9.12
C ASN A 172 -46.26 -5.94 8.26
N GLN A 173 -45.19 -6.60 8.70
CA GLN A 173 -44.56 -7.72 7.98
C GLN A 173 -45.04 -9.10 8.48
N PHE A 174 -45.86 -9.17 9.54
CA PHE A 174 -46.24 -10.45 10.13
C PHE A 174 -47.16 -11.27 9.22
N SER A 175 -47.99 -10.62 8.40
CA SER A 175 -48.82 -11.33 7.42
C SER A 175 -47.99 -11.99 6.32
N GLU A 176 -46.87 -11.38 5.94
CA GLU A 176 -45.97 -11.90 4.90
C GLU A 176 -45.03 -12.97 5.47
N ASN A 177 -44.64 -12.85 6.74
CA ASN A 177 -43.81 -13.82 7.45
C ASN A 177 -44.32 -14.06 8.87
N PRO A 178 -45.28 -14.99 9.06
CA PRO A 178 -45.89 -15.27 10.38
C PRO A 178 -44.89 -15.74 11.45
N MET A 179 -43.75 -16.29 11.06
CA MET A 179 -42.70 -16.67 12.01
C MET A 179 -42.15 -15.45 12.76
N LEU A 180 -42.12 -14.27 12.14
CA LEU A 180 -41.65 -13.04 12.77
C LEU A 180 -42.55 -12.62 13.94
N GLU A 181 -43.87 -12.84 13.85
CA GLU A 181 -44.78 -12.57 14.96
C GLU A 181 -44.40 -13.41 16.19
N GLN A 182 -44.08 -14.68 15.99
CA GLN A 182 -43.65 -15.56 17.07
C GLN A 182 -42.30 -15.16 17.64
N VAL A 183 -41.36 -14.73 16.79
CA VAL A 183 -40.07 -14.19 17.24
C VAL A 183 -40.27 -12.97 18.13
N PHE A 184 -41.10 -12.01 17.71
CA PHE A 184 -41.37 -10.80 18.48
C PHE A 184 -41.98 -11.12 19.85
N LYS A 185 -42.96 -12.04 19.90
CA LYS A 185 -43.55 -12.51 21.17
C LYS A 185 -42.54 -13.23 22.06
N THR A 186 -41.62 -14.01 21.48
CA THR A 186 -40.64 -14.81 22.23
C THR A 186 -39.53 -13.95 22.81
N LEU A 187 -39.10 -12.93 22.08
CA LEU A 187 -38.04 -11.99 22.47
C LEU A 187 -38.58 -10.73 23.17
N ASP A 188 -39.89 -10.65 23.42
CA ASP A 188 -40.58 -9.51 24.02
C ASP A 188 -40.28 -8.17 23.30
N LEU A 189 -40.31 -8.23 21.96
CA LEU A 189 -40.06 -7.10 21.07
C LEU A 189 -41.36 -6.31 20.81
N ASP A 190 -41.24 -5.00 20.61
CA ASP A 190 -42.38 -4.10 20.37
C ASP A 190 -42.84 -4.13 18.90
N PRO A 191 -43.99 -4.76 18.58
CA PRO A 191 -44.47 -4.89 17.21
C PRO A 191 -44.82 -3.56 16.54
N SER A 192 -44.99 -2.49 17.32
CA SER A 192 -45.33 -1.15 16.80
C SER A 192 -44.13 -0.40 16.26
N THR A 193 -42.91 -0.83 16.60
CA THR A 193 -41.67 -0.16 16.19
C THR A 193 -40.87 -1.01 15.20
N PRO A 194 -40.25 -0.40 14.17
CA PRO A 194 -39.32 -1.12 13.31
C PRO A 194 -38.08 -1.58 14.10
N GLN A 195 -37.83 -2.89 14.11
CA GLN A 195 -36.70 -3.51 14.81
C GLN A 195 -35.84 -4.34 13.86
N MET A 196 -34.60 -4.62 14.27
CA MET A 196 -33.66 -5.40 13.50
C MET A 196 -33.45 -6.77 14.13
N VAL A 197 -33.86 -7.82 13.40
CA VAL A 197 -33.78 -9.20 13.85
C VAL A 197 -32.79 -9.95 12.96
N VAL A 198 -31.83 -10.63 13.58
CA VAL A 198 -30.80 -11.41 12.88
C VAL A 198 -30.94 -12.87 13.24
N LEU A 199 -31.05 -13.70 12.19
CA LEU A 199 -30.95 -15.15 12.25
C LEU A 199 -29.50 -15.53 12.06
N ASP A 200 -28.88 -16.15 13.06
CA ASP A 200 -27.46 -16.50 13.06
C ASP A 200 -27.27 -17.97 13.44
N GLN A 201 -26.63 -18.73 12.55
CA GLN A 201 -26.22 -20.09 12.85
C GLN A 201 -25.10 -20.09 13.89
N GLN A 202 -25.34 -20.79 14.99
CA GLN A 202 -24.39 -20.88 16.10
C GLN A 202 -23.10 -21.60 15.67
N ASP A 203 -21.97 -21.11 16.18
CA ASP A 203 -20.67 -21.69 15.87
C ASP A 203 -20.53 -23.10 16.45
N GLY A 204 -20.01 -24.02 15.64
CA GLY A 204 -19.78 -25.41 16.05
C GLY A 204 -20.99 -26.35 15.92
N GLU A 205 -22.19 -25.84 15.65
CA GLU A 205 -23.41 -26.66 15.59
C GLU A 205 -24.20 -26.46 14.28
N GLN A 206 -24.18 -27.46 13.39
CA GLN A 206 -24.77 -27.35 12.05
C GLN A 206 -26.29 -27.10 12.03
N ASN A 207 -27.00 -27.37 13.13
CA ASN A 207 -28.47 -27.24 13.20
C ASN A 207 -28.95 -26.31 14.33
N ALA A 208 -28.06 -25.52 14.92
CA ALA A 208 -28.43 -24.57 15.97
C ALA A 208 -28.60 -23.16 15.37
N LEU A 209 -29.80 -22.60 15.56
CA LEU A 209 -30.15 -21.26 15.14
C LEU A 209 -30.34 -20.37 16.36
N SER A 210 -29.64 -19.24 16.38
CA SER A 210 -29.87 -18.15 17.32
C SER A 210 -30.61 -17.01 16.62
N ILE A 211 -31.49 -16.34 17.37
CA ILE A 211 -32.21 -15.16 16.92
C ILE A 211 -31.84 -14.03 17.86
N LYS A 212 -31.33 -12.93 17.31
CA LYS A 212 -30.79 -11.79 18.06
C LYS A 212 -31.48 -10.50 17.63
N ASP A 213 -31.81 -9.65 18.61
CA ASP A 213 -32.23 -8.27 18.36
C ASP A 213 -31.00 -7.36 18.31
N TYR A 214 -30.79 -6.70 17.17
CA TYR A 214 -29.69 -5.76 16.93
C TYR A 214 -30.13 -4.30 17.08
N THR A 215 -31.38 -4.04 17.46
CA THR A 215 -31.93 -2.68 17.57
C THR A 215 -31.15 -1.82 18.57
N GLN A 216 -30.68 -2.39 19.68
CA GLN A 216 -29.87 -1.65 20.65
C GLN A 216 -28.46 -1.37 20.14
N GLN A 217 -27.84 -2.29 19.41
CA GLN A 217 -26.52 -2.07 18.81
C GLN A 217 -26.56 -0.94 17.76
N ILE A 218 -27.65 -0.85 16.98
CA ILE A 218 -27.89 0.31 16.09
C ILE A 218 -27.96 1.61 16.89
N LYS A 219 -28.68 1.64 18.01
CA LYS A 219 -28.77 2.85 18.83
C LYS A 219 -27.42 3.22 19.43
N GLN A 220 -26.63 2.23 19.86
CA GLN A 220 -25.30 2.44 20.41
C GLN A 220 -24.37 3.06 19.36
N ILE A 221 -24.28 2.49 18.15
CA ILE A 221 -23.39 3.04 17.10
C ILE A 221 -23.80 4.47 16.70
N GLU A 222 -25.09 4.80 16.71
CA GLU A 222 -25.61 6.15 16.46
C GLU A 222 -25.27 7.14 17.58
N GLN A 223 -25.29 6.67 18.83
CA GLN A 223 -24.81 7.45 19.97
C GLN A 223 -23.31 7.72 19.85
N VAL A 224 -22.51 6.72 19.47
CA VAL A 224 -21.07 6.89 19.23
C VAL A 224 -20.82 7.91 18.13
N ALA A 225 -21.58 7.88 17.03
CA ALA A 225 -21.47 8.89 15.97
C ALA A 225 -21.76 10.31 16.46
N THR A 226 -22.79 10.46 17.29
CA THR A 226 -23.16 11.76 17.89
C THR A 226 -22.10 12.24 18.88
N GLN A 227 -21.51 11.34 19.66
CA GLN A 227 -20.41 11.65 20.58
C GLN A 227 -19.17 12.08 19.81
N LEU A 228 -18.75 11.31 18.80
CA LEU A 228 -17.61 11.63 17.95
C LEU A 228 -17.79 12.99 17.27
N GLN A 229 -18.98 13.27 16.76
CA GLN A 229 -19.31 14.57 16.19
C GLN A 229 -19.07 15.71 17.18
N ARG A 230 -19.50 15.56 18.44
CA ARG A 230 -19.36 16.59 19.46
C ARG A 230 -17.92 16.74 19.94
N GLN A 231 -17.19 15.64 20.09
CA GLN A 231 -15.81 15.65 20.61
C GLN A 231 -14.86 16.33 19.65
N LEU A 232 -15.00 16.04 18.35
CA LEU A 232 -14.15 16.57 17.29
C LEU A 232 -14.73 17.83 16.60
N ASP A 233 -15.79 18.42 17.18
CA ASP A 233 -16.54 19.56 16.61
C ASP A 233 -16.87 19.42 15.11
N LEU A 234 -17.30 18.22 14.70
CA LEU A 234 -17.52 17.91 13.29
C LEU A 234 -18.78 18.59 12.76
N LYS A 235 -18.62 19.22 11.60
CA LYS A 235 -19.73 19.82 10.85
C LYS A 235 -20.82 18.82 10.44
N TYR A 236 -20.43 17.58 10.19
CA TYR A 236 -21.33 16.52 9.73
C TYR A 236 -21.23 15.32 10.69
N THR A 237 -22.39 14.76 11.07
CA THR A 237 -22.44 13.53 11.84
C THR A 237 -21.84 12.37 11.01
N PRO A 238 -20.89 11.60 11.57
CA PRO A 238 -20.37 10.41 10.92
C PRO A 238 -21.50 9.45 10.53
N THR A 239 -21.40 8.87 9.33
CA THR A 239 -22.36 7.87 8.87
C THR A 239 -22.07 6.54 9.55
N THR A 240 -23.07 5.94 10.18
CA THR A 240 -22.94 4.65 10.85
C THR A 240 -23.23 3.50 9.89
N ILE A 241 -22.42 2.46 9.97
CA ILE A 241 -22.54 1.25 9.17
C ILE A 241 -22.47 0.05 10.11
N LEU A 242 -23.51 -0.78 10.12
CA LEU A 242 -23.47 -2.10 10.71
C LEU A 242 -23.22 -3.12 9.60
N TYR A 243 -22.07 -3.78 9.65
CA TYR A 243 -21.56 -4.63 8.58
C TYR A 243 -21.51 -6.09 8.99
N PHE A 244 -22.22 -6.94 8.25
CA PHE A 244 -22.17 -8.39 8.46
C PHE A 244 -21.21 -9.05 7.48
N ASN A 245 -20.08 -9.49 8.03
CA ASN A 245 -19.13 -10.35 7.34
C ASN A 245 -19.70 -11.77 7.25
N PRO A 246 -19.67 -12.38 6.06
CA PRO A 246 -20.12 -13.75 5.92
C PRO A 246 -19.04 -14.71 6.43
N LYS A 247 -19.43 -15.71 7.24
CA LYS A 247 -18.51 -16.77 7.70
C LYS A 247 -17.85 -17.50 6.52
N ARG A 248 -18.60 -17.70 5.43
CA ARG A 248 -18.11 -18.14 4.10
C ARG A 248 -18.90 -17.42 3.02
N GLU A 249 -18.35 -17.29 1.81
CA GLU A 249 -19.04 -16.57 0.72
C GLU A 249 -20.48 -17.07 0.50
N GLY A 250 -21.42 -16.13 0.39
CA GLY A 250 -22.85 -16.42 0.24
C GLY A 250 -23.59 -16.80 1.53
N ASP A 251 -22.91 -16.93 2.68
CA ASP A 251 -23.56 -17.34 3.95
C ASP A 251 -24.49 -16.26 4.54
N VAL A 252 -24.54 -15.04 4.02
CA VAL A 252 -25.34 -13.93 4.58
C VAL A 252 -26.26 -13.32 3.54
N THR A 253 -27.50 -13.09 3.94
CA THR A 253 -28.53 -12.43 3.14
C THR A 253 -29.26 -11.38 3.98
N ILE A 254 -29.92 -10.42 3.32
CA ILE A 254 -30.66 -9.34 3.98
C ILE A 254 -32.02 -9.12 3.32
N SER A 255 -33.04 -8.89 4.15
CA SER A 255 -34.33 -8.32 3.76
C SER A 255 -34.52 -6.99 4.50
N SER A 256 -34.56 -5.89 3.75
CA SER A 256 -34.77 -4.55 4.32
C SER A 256 -36.19 -4.08 4.07
N PHE A 257 -36.94 -3.83 5.14
CA PHE A 257 -38.27 -3.23 5.13
C PHE A 257 -38.23 -1.74 5.47
N THR A 258 -37.08 -1.22 5.87
CA THR A 258 -36.87 0.22 6.05
C THR A 258 -36.40 0.88 4.76
N THR A 259 -36.97 2.04 4.46
CA THR A 259 -36.54 2.91 3.36
C THR A 259 -35.65 4.06 3.84
N GLN A 260 -35.63 4.33 5.15
CA GLN A 260 -34.91 5.46 5.76
C GLN A 260 -34.39 5.08 7.15
N GLY A 261 -33.11 4.73 7.22
CA GLY A 261 -32.35 4.57 8.45
C GLY A 261 -31.11 5.45 8.43
N THR A 262 -30.77 6.01 9.59
CA THR A 262 -29.51 6.70 9.90
C THR A 262 -28.33 5.75 9.74
N THR A 263 -28.43 4.56 10.35
CA THR A 263 -27.46 3.47 10.17
C THR A 263 -27.69 2.69 8.89
N LYS A 264 -26.63 2.49 8.11
CA LYS A 264 -26.62 1.61 6.93
C LYS A 264 -26.29 0.19 7.37
N VAL A 265 -27.12 -0.76 6.95
CA VAL A 265 -26.86 -2.19 7.19
C VAL A 265 -26.36 -2.78 5.88
N LEU A 266 -25.15 -3.33 5.89
CA LEU A 266 -24.50 -3.91 4.72
C LEU A 266 -24.18 -5.37 4.99
N VAL A 267 -24.38 -6.23 3.99
CA VAL A 267 -24.03 -7.65 4.07
C VAL A 267 -23.07 -8.04 2.97
N GLY A 268 -21.99 -8.74 3.34
CA GLY A 268 -21.06 -9.31 2.38
C GLY A 268 -20.07 -8.33 1.73
N PRO A 269 -19.03 -8.86 1.05
CA PRO A 269 -18.02 -8.05 0.34
C PRO A 269 -18.62 -7.05 -0.64
N GLU A 270 -19.60 -7.50 -1.40
CA GLU A 270 -20.08 -6.80 -2.59
C GLU A 270 -20.78 -5.51 -2.21
N GLN A 271 -21.67 -5.55 -1.20
CA GLN A 271 -22.37 -4.36 -0.73
C GLN A 271 -21.43 -3.34 -0.08
N LEU A 272 -20.44 -3.79 0.69
CA LEU A 272 -19.41 -2.90 1.25
C LEU A 272 -18.64 -2.20 0.14
N ASN A 273 -18.21 -2.97 -0.86
CA ASN A 273 -17.48 -2.45 -2.01
C ASN A 273 -18.36 -1.48 -2.83
N GLU A 274 -19.61 -1.82 -3.11
CA GLU A 274 -20.54 -0.94 -3.81
C GLU A 274 -20.80 0.35 -3.04
N PHE A 275 -20.98 0.26 -1.71
CA PHE A 275 -21.20 1.41 -0.84
C PHE A 275 -20.06 2.41 -0.97
N PHE A 276 -18.82 1.97 -0.77
CA PHE A 276 -17.65 2.83 -0.93
C PHE A 276 -17.52 3.30 -2.39
N ASN A 277 -17.75 2.44 -3.38
CA ASN A 277 -17.70 2.81 -4.81
C ASN A 277 -18.70 3.91 -5.22
N LYS A 278 -19.88 3.92 -4.62
CA LYS A 278 -20.97 4.85 -4.97
C LYS A 278 -20.93 6.10 -4.12
N PHE A 279 -20.96 5.95 -2.80
CA PHE A 279 -21.20 7.05 -1.86
C PHE A 279 -19.92 7.81 -1.52
N VAL A 280 -18.76 7.15 -1.51
CA VAL A 280 -17.50 7.85 -1.23
C VAL A 280 -16.97 8.62 -2.44
N PHE A 281 -17.27 8.18 -3.67
CA PHE A 281 -16.65 8.76 -4.89
C PHE A 281 -17.54 9.71 -5.70
N HIS A 282 -18.87 9.58 -5.61
CA HIS A 282 -19.79 10.49 -6.28
C HIS A 282 -20.47 11.47 -5.30
N GLY A 283 -20.15 11.33 -4.01
CA GLY A 283 -20.64 12.21 -2.97
C GLY A 283 -20.08 13.63 -3.09
N ARG A 284 -20.79 14.58 -2.48
CA ARG A 284 -20.28 15.94 -2.31
C ARG A 284 -19.10 15.91 -1.35
N ILE A 285 -17.99 16.55 -1.73
CA ILE A 285 -16.82 16.72 -0.85
C ILE A 285 -17.25 17.49 0.41
N GLN A 286 -17.00 16.90 1.57
CA GLN A 286 -17.27 17.44 2.90
C GLN A 286 -15.97 17.88 3.61
N TYR A 287 -14.86 17.20 3.34
CA TYR A 287 -13.57 17.40 3.99
C TYR A 287 -12.43 17.53 2.97
N ASP A 288 -11.46 18.40 3.26
CA ASP A 288 -10.18 18.43 2.55
C ASP A 288 -9.13 17.57 3.27
N VAL A 289 -7.97 17.38 2.63
CA VAL A 289 -6.91 16.52 3.16
C VAL A 289 -6.37 17.01 4.51
N ASN A 290 -6.28 18.34 4.71
CA ASN A 290 -5.76 18.90 5.96
C ASN A 290 -6.75 18.69 7.11
N ALA A 291 -8.05 18.82 6.83
CA ALA A 291 -9.10 18.52 7.79
C ALA A 291 -9.09 17.04 8.18
N LEU A 292 -8.93 16.12 7.21
CA LEU A 292 -8.82 14.69 7.51
C LEU A 292 -7.59 14.37 8.37
N GLN A 293 -6.45 14.97 8.07
CA GLN A 293 -5.23 14.81 8.87
C GLN A 293 -5.43 15.34 10.30
N SER A 294 -6.04 16.52 10.46
CA SER A 294 -6.31 17.10 11.79
C SER A 294 -7.22 16.21 12.63
N ILE A 295 -8.28 15.66 12.01
CA ILE A 295 -9.19 14.70 12.65
C ILE A 295 -8.44 13.44 13.07
N MET A 296 -7.56 12.92 12.21
CA MET A 296 -6.76 11.73 12.51
C MET A 296 -5.82 11.98 13.69
N ASP A 297 -5.10 13.10 13.70
CA ASP A 297 -4.17 13.47 14.77
C ASP A 297 -4.90 13.63 16.12
N GLU A 298 -6.10 14.22 16.10
CA GLU A 298 -6.92 14.39 17.30
C GLU A 298 -7.41 13.05 17.86
N ILE A 299 -7.85 12.14 16.98
CA ILE A 299 -8.27 10.78 17.39
C ILE A 299 -7.08 9.99 17.93
N GLU A 300 -5.90 10.09 17.30
CA GLU A 300 -4.69 9.44 17.80
C GLU A 300 -4.29 9.96 19.18
N SER A 301 -4.58 11.22 19.51
CA SER A 301 -4.32 11.76 20.85
C SER A 301 -5.17 11.12 21.96
N PHE A 302 -6.27 10.45 21.60
CA PHE A 302 -7.15 9.75 22.54
C PHE A 302 -6.71 8.31 22.85
N ASN A 303 -5.81 7.73 22.05
CA ASN A 303 -5.41 6.32 22.09
C ASN A 303 -3.97 6.14 22.59
#